data_AF-A0A3M8XEV3-F1
#
_entry.id   AF-A0A3M8XEV3-F1
#
_cell.length_a   1.000
_cell.length_b   1.000
_cell.length_c   1.000
_cell.angle_alpha   90.00
_cell.angle_beta   90.00
_cell.angle_gamma   90.00
#
_symmetry.space_group_name_H-M   'P 1'
#
loop_
_entity.id
_entity.type
_entity.pdbx_description
1 polymer ?
#
loop_
_entity_poly.entity_id
_entity_poly.type
_entity_poly.pdbx_seq_one_letter_code
_entity_poly.pdbx_strand_id
1 'polypeptide(L)'
;MALRVADAAGDPVAEVASLVLRPVSVTELSASASATAESLFRLEWFPAPVARSEDSGESAGWAVLGDVESDGWRGAGVPVTSYDGLAGLVAAVDGGATVPETVVLPVACGGAGVGDVVAGVLGVVRGWLAEERFAKARLVVLTSGAVEVASSEDGARDVLDLAGAGVWGLVRSAISEHPGRFVLADVDGEEASFQALTGALGEGQFAVRGGAVWLPRLVRMASGGVLEPPVGVGSGWRL
;
A
#
# COMPACT_ATOMS: atom_id res chain seq x y z
N MET A 1 -10.11 40.88 -20.62
CA MET A 1 -10.41 39.72 -21.50
C MET A 1 -11.51 38.92 -20.82
N ALA A 2 -12.53 38.45 -21.54
CA ALA A 2 -13.56 37.57 -20.96
C ALA A 2 -13.29 36.12 -21.39
N LEU A 3 -13.55 35.14 -20.53
CA LEU A 3 -13.36 33.71 -20.81
C LEU A 3 -14.73 33.03 -20.77
N ARG A 4 -15.05 32.26 -21.81
CA ARG A 4 -16.22 31.38 -21.84
C ARG A 4 -15.74 29.96 -22.01
N VAL A 5 -16.22 29.07 -21.14
CA VAL A 5 -15.94 27.63 -21.15
C VAL A 5 -17.21 26.93 -21.60
N ALA A 6 -17.08 26.01 -22.54
CA ALA A 6 -18.17 25.17 -23.02
C ALA A 6 -17.76 23.69 -22.90
N ASP A 7 -18.74 22.80 -22.83
CA ASP A 7 -18.52 21.36 -22.83
C ASP A 7 -18.19 20.84 -24.24
N ALA A 8 -18.12 19.50 -24.37
CA ALA A 8 -17.82 18.86 -25.65
C ALA A 8 -18.93 19.02 -26.70
N ALA A 9 -20.17 19.33 -26.30
CA ALA A 9 -21.29 19.60 -27.20
C ALA A 9 -21.37 21.08 -27.61
N GLY A 10 -20.62 21.96 -26.95
CA GLY A 10 -20.60 23.40 -27.19
C GLY A 10 -21.53 24.19 -26.26
N ASP A 11 -22.15 23.53 -25.28
CA ASP A 11 -23.02 24.17 -24.31
C ASP A 11 -22.17 24.90 -23.24
N PRO A 12 -22.54 26.14 -22.87
CA PRO A 12 -21.74 26.96 -21.96
C PRO A 12 -21.76 26.38 -20.53
N VAL A 13 -20.57 26.15 -19.96
CA VAL A 13 -20.36 25.60 -18.62
C VAL A 13 -19.94 26.70 -17.63
N ALA A 14 -19.18 27.70 -18.07
CA ALA A 14 -18.77 28.82 -17.21
C ALA A 14 -18.47 30.09 -18.02
N GLU A 15 -18.70 31.24 -17.42
CA GLU A 15 -18.34 32.55 -17.97
C GLU A 15 -17.61 33.41 -16.93
N VAL A 16 -16.47 33.98 -17.33
CA VAL A 16 -15.71 34.96 -16.56
C VAL A 16 -15.71 36.27 -17.33
N ALA A 17 -16.46 37.25 -16.81
CA ALA A 17 -16.67 38.54 -17.47
C ALA A 17 -15.39 39.40 -17.60
N SER A 18 -14.41 39.19 -16.71
CA SER A 18 -13.13 39.89 -16.78
C SER A 18 -12.00 39.06 -16.18
N LEU A 19 -10.91 38.95 -16.94
CA LEU A 19 -9.67 38.28 -16.62
C LEU A 19 -8.53 39.28 -16.77
N VAL A 20 -7.71 39.38 -15.73
CA VAL A 20 -6.44 40.11 -15.74
C VAL A 20 -5.33 39.07 -15.86
N LEU A 21 -4.57 39.16 -16.95
CA LEU A 21 -3.43 38.29 -17.20
C LEU A 21 -2.15 39.02 -16.85
N ARG A 22 -1.30 38.40 -16.03
CA ARG A 22 0.06 38.88 -15.77
C ARG A 22 1.00 38.11 -16.70
N PRO A 23 1.84 38.79 -17.50
CA PRO A 23 2.88 38.12 -18.26
C PRO A 23 3.83 37.41 -17.29
N VAL A 24 4.01 36.11 -17.50
CA VAL A 24 5.04 35.30 -16.84
C VAL A 24 5.96 34.81 -17.94
N SER A 25 7.26 35.07 -17.81
CA SER A 25 8.23 34.57 -18.77
C SER A 25 8.34 33.04 -18.67
N VAL A 26 8.70 32.39 -19.77
CA VAL A 26 8.97 30.95 -19.77
C VAL A 26 10.06 30.62 -18.75
N THR A 27 11.05 31.49 -18.58
CA THR A 27 12.13 31.33 -17.60
C THR A 27 11.62 31.37 -16.15
N GLU A 28 10.72 32.30 -15.81
CA GLU A 28 10.09 32.34 -14.49
C GLU A 28 9.19 31.12 -14.24
N LEU A 29 8.46 30.67 -15.26
CA LEU A 29 7.63 29.47 -15.17
C LEU A 29 8.48 28.20 -14.98
N SER A 30 9.58 28.06 -15.72
CA SER A 30 10.52 26.95 -15.58
C SER A 30 11.24 26.97 -14.23
N ALA A 31 11.64 28.14 -13.73
CA ALA A 31 12.26 28.27 -12.41
C ALA A 31 11.30 27.86 -11.28
N SER A 32 10.03 28.29 -11.37
CA SER A 32 9.00 27.88 -10.42
C SER A 32 8.69 26.38 -10.52
N ALA A 33 8.60 25.82 -11.73
CA ALA A 33 8.36 24.41 -11.93
C ALA A 33 9.53 23.55 -11.41
N SER A 34 10.76 24.01 -11.57
CA SER A 34 11.96 23.34 -11.04
C SER A 34 11.97 23.32 -9.51
N ALA A 35 11.66 24.46 -8.87
CA ALA A 35 11.59 24.54 -7.41
C ALA A 35 10.47 23.64 -6.84
N THR A 36 9.32 23.56 -7.52
CA THR A 36 8.24 22.64 -7.15
C THR A 36 8.65 21.18 -7.38
N ALA A 37 9.25 20.85 -8.53
CA ALA A 37 9.71 19.50 -8.85
C ALA A 37 10.73 18.98 -7.82
N GLU A 38 11.65 19.83 -7.37
CA GLU A 38 12.62 19.49 -6.32
C GLU A 38 11.98 19.26 -4.93
N SER A 39 10.73 19.69 -4.74
CA SER A 39 9.96 19.52 -3.51
C SER A 39 8.97 18.35 -3.58
N LEU A 40 8.81 17.71 -4.75
CA LEU A 40 7.93 16.56 -4.93
C LEU A 40 8.68 15.26 -4.66
N PHE A 41 8.04 14.37 -3.92
CA PHE A 41 8.55 13.03 -3.63
C PHE A 41 7.58 12.00 -4.17
N ARG A 42 8.12 10.90 -4.71
CA ARG A 42 7.37 9.70 -5.05
C ARG A 42 7.84 8.54 -4.18
N LEU A 43 6.94 7.57 -4.00
CA LEU A 43 7.29 6.31 -3.39
C LEU A 43 8.00 5.43 -4.43
N GLU A 44 9.13 4.83 -4.05
CA GLU A 44 9.85 3.85 -4.85
C GLU A 44 10.24 2.66 -3.96
N TRP A 45 10.27 1.47 -4.56
CA TRP A 45 10.55 0.21 -3.87
C TRP A 45 11.97 -0.23 -4.16
N PHE A 46 12.73 -0.51 -3.11
CA PHE A 46 14.11 -0.98 -3.21
C PHE A 46 14.23 -2.37 -2.59
N PRO A 47 15.06 -3.26 -3.16
CA PRO A 47 15.29 -4.56 -2.56
C PRO A 47 15.91 -4.36 -1.17
N ALA A 48 15.38 -5.07 -0.18
CA ALA A 48 15.93 -5.06 1.17
C ALA A 48 17.36 -5.64 1.11
N PRO A 49 18.33 -5.04 1.84
CA PRO A 49 19.60 -5.69 2.06
C PRO A 49 19.34 -7.06 2.68
N VAL A 50 19.93 -8.12 2.11
CA VAL A 50 19.77 -9.49 2.62
C VAL A 50 20.44 -9.58 3.98
N ALA A 51 19.69 -9.30 5.04
CA ALA A 51 20.10 -9.64 6.40
C ALA A 51 19.82 -11.13 6.58
N ARG A 52 20.88 -11.95 6.60
CA ARG A 52 20.79 -13.29 7.17
C ARG A 52 20.50 -13.12 8.66
N SER A 53 19.24 -13.24 9.06
CA SER A 53 18.92 -13.41 10.48
C SER A 53 19.35 -14.81 10.89
N GLU A 54 20.41 -14.91 11.69
CA GLU A 54 20.92 -16.15 12.28
C GLU A 54 20.13 -16.58 13.53
N ASP A 55 19.15 -15.78 13.98
CA ASP A 55 18.21 -16.18 15.01
C ASP A 55 16.92 -16.72 14.38
N SER A 56 16.96 -18.01 14.04
CA SER A 56 15.79 -18.86 14.12
C SER A 56 15.47 -19.13 15.59
N GLY A 57 15.17 -18.06 16.35
CA GLY A 57 14.49 -18.20 17.63
C GLY A 57 13.18 -18.92 17.34
N GLU A 58 12.90 -19.97 18.12
CA GLU A 58 11.68 -20.79 18.03
C GLU A 58 10.51 -19.92 17.60
N SER A 59 10.01 -20.13 16.38
CA SER A 59 8.95 -19.29 15.82
C SER A 59 7.75 -19.36 16.75
N ALA A 60 7.59 -18.33 17.59
CA ALA A 60 6.40 -18.13 18.38
C ALA A 60 5.23 -18.13 17.40
N GLY A 61 4.31 -19.10 17.57
CA GLY A 61 3.31 -19.44 16.56
C GLY A 61 2.54 -18.22 16.09
N TRP A 62 2.52 -18.01 14.78
CA TRP A 62 1.74 -16.94 14.17
C TRP A 62 0.26 -17.26 14.27
N ALA A 63 -0.57 -16.26 14.48
CA ALA A 63 -2.01 -16.40 14.32
C ALA A 63 -2.47 -15.76 13.01
N VAL A 64 -3.47 -16.34 12.37
CA VAL A 64 -4.10 -15.77 11.17
C VAL A 64 -5.59 -15.59 11.44
N LEU A 65 -6.10 -14.40 11.13
CA LEU A 65 -7.53 -14.07 11.23
C LEU A 65 -8.19 -14.34 9.88
N GLY A 66 -8.94 -15.42 9.81
CA GLY A 66 -9.55 -15.96 8.60
C GLY A 66 -8.90 -17.27 8.20
N ASP A 67 -9.28 -17.74 7.01
CA ASP A 67 -8.93 -19.05 6.53
C ASP A 67 -7.45 -19.12 6.11
N VAL A 68 -6.70 -20.03 6.74
CA VAL A 68 -5.31 -20.36 6.39
C VAL A 68 -5.22 -21.39 5.26
N GLU A 69 -6.36 -21.95 4.85
CA GLU A 69 -6.44 -22.99 3.82
C GLU A 69 -6.21 -22.44 2.41
N SER A 70 -6.03 -21.12 2.25
CA SER A 70 -5.52 -20.53 1.01
C SER A 70 -4.13 -21.10 0.66
N ASP A 71 -3.90 -21.41 -0.62
CA ASP A 71 -2.75 -22.20 -1.10
C ASP A 71 -1.38 -21.67 -0.63
N GLY A 72 -1.23 -20.35 -0.49
CA GLY A 72 0.03 -19.70 -0.12
C GLY A 72 0.54 -20.04 1.28
N TRP A 73 -0.33 -20.06 2.29
CA TRP A 73 0.06 -20.37 3.68
C TRP A 73 0.36 -21.85 3.90
N ARG A 74 -0.43 -22.74 3.27
CA ARG A 74 -0.26 -24.19 3.38
C ARG A 74 1.02 -24.68 2.71
N GLY A 75 1.31 -24.17 1.51
CA GLY A 75 2.53 -24.50 0.79
C GLY A 75 3.77 -24.08 1.57
N ALA A 76 3.74 -22.90 2.20
CA ALA A 76 4.91 -22.31 2.83
C ALA A 76 5.45 -23.07 4.04
N GLY A 77 4.66 -23.97 4.64
CA GLY A 77 5.07 -24.76 5.81
C GLY A 77 5.29 -23.92 7.07
N VAL A 78 4.80 -22.67 7.08
CA VAL A 78 4.89 -21.78 8.26
C VAL A 78 3.85 -22.24 9.29
N PRO A 79 4.25 -22.57 10.54
CA PRO A 79 3.30 -23.00 11.55
C PRO A 79 2.41 -21.83 11.97
N VAL A 80 1.14 -21.89 11.57
CA VAL A 80 0.11 -20.89 11.86
C VAL A 80 -1.08 -21.50 12.60
N THR A 81 -1.66 -20.74 13.53
CA THR A 81 -2.95 -21.04 14.14
C THR A 81 -4.02 -20.14 13.53
N SER A 82 -5.07 -20.72 12.94
CA SER A 82 -6.17 -19.95 12.36
C SER A 82 -7.28 -19.68 13.38
N TYR A 83 -7.88 -18.51 13.28
CA TYR A 83 -9.10 -18.11 13.96
C TYR A 83 -10.06 -17.53 12.93
N ASP A 84 -11.37 -17.78 13.03
CA ASP A 84 -12.36 -17.26 12.06
C ASP A 84 -12.34 -15.72 11.92
N GLY A 85 -11.83 -15.02 12.92
CA GLY A 85 -11.63 -13.58 12.92
C GLY A 85 -11.17 -13.08 14.29
N LEU A 86 -11.10 -11.75 14.43
CA LEU A 86 -10.62 -11.12 15.67
C LEU A 86 -11.41 -11.57 16.91
N ALA A 87 -12.74 -11.71 16.79
CA ALA A 87 -13.59 -12.17 17.89
C ALA A 87 -13.26 -13.61 18.34
N GLY A 88 -12.87 -14.49 17.40
CA GLY A 88 -12.44 -15.85 17.71
C GLY A 88 -11.11 -15.88 18.48
N LEU A 89 -10.14 -15.05 18.05
CA LEU A 89 -8.88 -14.88 18.78
C LEU A 89 -9.11 -14.34 20.19
N VAL A 90 -9.96 -13.31 20.32
CA VAL A 90 -10.38 -12.71 21.59
C VAL A 90 -10.94 -13.78 22.53
N ALA A 91 -11.90 -14.59 22.06
CA ALA A 91 -12.51 -15.65 22.83
C ALA A 91 -11.50 -16.75 23.26
N ALA A 92 -10.56 -17.10 22.39
CA ALA A 92 -9.51 -18.07 22.73
C ALA A 92 -8.60 -17.56 23.85
N VAL A 93 -8.21 -16.29 23.79
CA VAL A 93 -7.39 -15.66 24.84
C VAL A 93 -8.20 -15.51 26.14
N ASP A 94 -9.50 -15.22 26.07
CA ASP A 94 -10.37 -15.22 27.26
C ASP A 94 -10.51 -16.62 27.86
N GLY A 95 -10.40 -17.67 27.04
CA GLY A 95 -10.31 -19.06 27.45
C GLY A 95 -8.95 -19.50 27.99
N GLY A 96 -7.98 -18.60 28.08
CA GLY A 96 -6.65 -18.85 28.64
C GLY A 96 -5.55 -19.17 27.62
N ALA A 97 -5.80 -19.03 26.32
CA ALA A 97 -4.75 -19.12 25.32
C ALA A 97 -3.74 -17.97 25.48
N THR A 98 -2.47 -18.23 25.17
CA THR A 98 -1.45 -17.20 25.12
C THR A 98 -1.70 -16.23 23.96
N VAL A 99 -1.53 -14.93 24.20
CA VAL A 99 -1.60 -13.92 23.13
C VAL A 99 -0.47 -14.16 22.12
N PRO A 100 -0.78 -14.36 20.82
CA PRO A 100 0.24 -14.45 19.78
C PRO A 100 1.00 -13.12 19.64
N GLU A 101 2.31 -13.17 19.48
CA GLU A 101 3.12 -11.96 19.27
C GLU A 101 2.81 -11.30 17.91
N THR A 102 2.54 -12.13 16.91
CA THR A 102 2.20 -11.70 15.55
C THR A 102 0.88 -12.34 15.12
N VAL A 103 -0.06 -11.46 14.72
CA VAL A 103 -1.36 -11.83 14.16
C VAL A 103 -1.44 -11.28 12.75
N VAL A 104 -1.77 -12.12 11.78
CA VAL A 104 -1.93 -11.72 10.38
C VAL A 104 -3.41 -11.58 10.04
N LEU A 105 -3.75 -10.50 9.36
CA LEU A 105 -5.05 -10.26 8.76
C LEU A 105 -4.88 -10.27 7.22
N PRO A 106 -5.15 -11.40 6.55
CA PRO A 106 -5.29 -11.43 5.10
C PRO A 106 -6.48 -10.57 4.66
N VAL A 107 -6.26 -9.73 3.65
CA VAL A 107 -7.30 -8.88 3.07
C VAL A 107 -7.78 -9.50 1.77
N ALA A 108 -9.02 -10.00 1.76
CA ALA A 108 -9.65 -10.54 0.56
C ALA A 108 -10.34 -9.40 -0.22
N CYS A 109 -9.84 -9.09 -1.41
CA CYS A 109 -10.36 -8.00 -2.25
C CYS A 109 -11.21 -8.48 -3.44
N GLY A 110 -11.36 -9.80 -3.63
CA GLY A 110 -12.10 -10.38 -4.75
C GLY A 110 -13.61 -10.13 -4.65
N GLY A 111 -14.13 -9.21 -5.47
CA GLY A 111 -15.57 -9.03 -5.71
C GLY A 111 -16.31 -8.08 -4.76
N ALA A 112 -15.66 -7.57 -3.72
CA ALA A 112 -16.22 -6.57 -2.81
C ALA A 112 -15.90 -5.14 -3.29
N GLY A 113 -16.77 -4.17 -2.95
CA GLY A 113 -16.48 -2.76 -3.22
C GLY A 113 -15.30 -2.27 -2.38
N VAL A 114 -14.48 -1.37 -2.93
CA VAL A 114 -13.32 -0.75 -2.24
C VAL A 114 -13.71 -0.23 -0.85
N GLY A 115 -14.87 0.44 -0.75
CA GLY A 115 -15.36 0.99 0.51
C GLY A 115 -15.67 -0.08 1.56
N ASP A 116 -16.23 -1.22 1.16
CA ASP A 116 -16.59 -2.31 2.06
C ASP A 116 -15.34 -2.98 2.63
N VAL A 117 -14.34 -3.22 1.77
CA VAL A 117 -13.04 -3.80 2.18
C VAL A 117 -12.34 -2.88 3.19
N VAL A 118 -12.24 -1.59 2.88
CA VAL A 118 -11.60 -0.61 3.77
C VAL A 118 -12.36 -0.48 5.09
N ALA A 119 -13.71 -0.46 5.05
CA ALA A 119 -14.53 -0.40 6.25
C ALA A 119 -14.38 -1.67 7.12
N GLY A 120 -14.29 -2.85 6.51
CA GLY A 120 -14.03 -4.11 7.19
C GLY A 120 -12.68 -4.09 7.93
N VAL A 121 -11.61 -3.69 7.24
CA VAL A 121 -10.28 -3.57 7.85
C VAL A 121 -10.27 -2.52 8.97
N LEU A 122 -10.94 -1.38 8.78
CA LEU A 122 -11.09 -0.37 9.83
C LEU A 122 -11.79 -0.93 11.07
N GLY A 123 -12.80 -1.79 10.89
CA GLY A 123 -13.46 -2.49 11.98
C GLY A 123 -12.49 -3.37 12.78
N VAL A 124 -11.66 -4.16 12.09
CA VAL A 124 -10.64 -5.00 12.73
C VAL A 124 -9.58 -4.15 13.44
N VAL A 125 -9.08 -3.08 12.81
CA VAL A 125 -8.09 -2.16 13.42
C VAL A 125 -8.65 -1.54 14.70
N ARG A 126 -9.89 -1.05 14.68
CA ARG A 126 -10.54 -0.48 15.88
C ARG A 126 -10.74 -1.51 16.98
N GLY A 127 -11.20 -2.71 16.63
CA GLY A 127 -11.32 -3.82 17.59
C GLY A 127 -9.97 -4.18 18.20
N TRP A 128 -8.93 -4.31 17.38
CA TRP A 128 -7.56 -4.61 17.81
C TRP A 128 -7.00 -3.56 18.78
N LEU A 129 -7.30 -2.28 18.53
CA LEU A 129 -6.87 -1.19 19.41
C LEU A 129 -7.64 -1.15 20.73
N ALA A 130 -8.89 -1.62 20.76
CA ALA A 130 -9.70 -1.69 21.96
C ALA A 130 -9.25 -2.81 22.93
N GLU A 131 -8.52 -3.80 22.43
CA GLU A 131 -8.02 -4.93 23.22
C GLU A 131 -6.67 -4.59 23.87
N GLU A 132 -6.68 -4.17 25.14
CA GLU A 132 -5.46 -3.81 25.89
C GLU A 132 -4.44 -4.96 25.98
N ARG A 133 -4.91 -6.20 26.03
CA ARG A 133 -4.08 -7.42 26.02
C ARG A 133 -3.24 -7.58 24.76
N PHE A 134 -3.65 -6.97 23.64
CA PHE A 134 -2.90 -6.99 22.39
C PHE A 134 -1.92 -5.82 22.26
N ALA A 135 -1.71 -5.01 23.32
CA ALA A 135 -0.83 -3.84 23.27
C ALA A 135 0.62 -4.16 22.88
N LYS A 136 1.11 -5.36 23.21
CA LYS A 136 2.46 -5.84 22.85
C LYS A 136 2.48 -6.71 21.58
N ALA A 137 1.30 -7.11 21.10
CA ALA A 137 1.17 -7.90 19.88
C ALA A 137 1.11 -6.98 18.65
N ARG A 138 1.42 -7.54 17.50
CA ARG A 138 1.47 -6.85 16.21
C ARG A 138 0.42 -7.41 15.27
N LEU A 139 -0.33 -6.52 14.62
CA LEU A 139 -1.25 -6.88 13.54
C LEU A 139 -0.58 -6.64 12.18
N VAL A 140 -0.30 -7.70 11.43
CA VAL A 140 0.20 -7.66 10.07
C VAL A 140 -1.00 -7.66 9.12
N VAL A 141 -1.24 -6.55 8.43
CA VAL A 141 -2.27 -6.47 7.39
C VAL A 141 -1.62 -6.92 6.08
N LEU A 142 -2.07 -8.08 5.58
CA LEU A 142 -1.50 -8.75 4.41
C LEU A 142 -2.41 -8.55 3.20
N THR A 143 -1.90 -7.90 2.17
CA THR A 143 -2.57 -7.72 0.88
C THR A 143 -1.87 -8.52 -0.22
N SER A 144 -2.49 -8.62 -1.40
CA SER A 144 -1.84 -9.15 -2.60
C SER A 144 -2.13 -8.25 -3.79
N GLY A 145 -1.08 -7.80 -4.49
CA GLY A 145 -1.22 -6.92 -5.64
C GLY A 145 -1.71 -5.50 -5.32
N ALA A 146 -1.65 -5.07 -4.07
CA ALA A 146 -2.09 -3.73 -3.66
C ALA A 146 -1.07 -2.63 -3.98
N VAL A 147 0.18 -3.00 -4.25
CA VAL A 147 1.28 -2.08 -4.56
C VAL A 147 2.07 -2.56 -5.78
N GLU A 148 2.40 -1.62 -6.65
CA GLU A 148 3.28 -1.86 -7.79
C GLU A 148 4.74 -1.82 -7.31
N VAL A 149 5.40 -2.98 -7.36
CA VAL A 149 6.84 -3.11 -7.21
C VAL A 149 7.39 -3.30 -8.62
N ALA A 150 8.24 -2.40 -9.09
CA ALA A 150 8.87 -2.50 -10.40
C ALA A 150 9.86 -3.68 -10.40
N SER A 151 9.35 -4.89 -10.63
CA SER A 151 10.14 -6.13 -10.55
C SER A 151 10.12 -6.98 -11.81
N SER A 152 9.45 -6.56 -12.90
CA SER A 152 9.41 -7.33 -14.15
C SER A 152 9.65 -6.46 -15.39
N GLU A 153 10.61 -6.89 -16.22
CA GLU A 153 10.86 -6.36 -17.57
C GLU A 153 9.70 -6.68 -18.54
N ASP A 154 8.84 -7.62 -18.17
CA ASP A 154 7.60 -7.92 -18.88
C ASP A 154 6.50 -6.94 -18.46
N GLY A 155 6.26 -5.94 -19.31
CA GLY A 155 5.29 -4.85 -19.14
C GLY A 155 3.81 -5.26 -19.09
N ALA A 156 3.50 -6.48 -18.68
CA ALA A 156 2.14 -6.87 -18.30
C ALA A 156 1.85 -6.29 -16.91
N ARG A 157 1.24 -5.09 -16.88
CA ARG A 157 0.69 -4.55 -15.64
C ARG A 157 -0.49 -5.43 -15.22
N ASP A 158 -0.31 -6.25 -14.19
CA ASP A 158 -1.45 -6.77 -13.46
C ASP A 158 -2.29 -5.59 -12.95
N VAL A 159 -3.61 -5.76 -13.01
CA VAL A 159 -4.55 -4.74 -12.54
C VAL A 159 -4.31 -4.56 -11.04
N LEU A 160 -3.82 -3.37 -10.65
CA LEU A 160 -3.59 -3.02 -9.26
C LEU A 160 -4.87 -3.22 -8.44
N ASP A 161 -4.76 -3.92 -7.32
CA ASP A 161 -5.86 -4.07 -6.38
C ASP A 161 -6.13 -2.73 -5.67
N LEU A 162 -7.12 -1.99 -6.18
CA LEU A 162 -7.50 -0.69 -5.65
C LEU A 162 -8.09 -0.78 -4.24
N ALA A 163 -8.74 -1.90 -3.89
CA ALA A 163 -9.26 -2.08 -2.54
C ALA A 163 -8.10 -2.27 -1.55
N GLY A 164 -7.14 -3.11 -1.90
CA GLY A 164 -5.86 -3.25 -1.19
C GLY A 164 -5.13 -1.91 -1.07
N ALA A 165 -5.02 -1.13 -2.15
CA ALA A 165 -4.38 0.19 -2.11
C ALA A 165 -5.08 1.17 -1.14
N GLY A 166 -6.42 1.13 -1.07
CA GLY A 166 -7.19 1.87 -0.07
C GLY A 166 -6.87 1.45 1.36
N VAL A 167 -6.72 0.14 1.60
CA VAL A 167 -6.31 -0.42 2.90
C VAL A 167 -4.89 0.04 3.28
N TRP A 168 -3.97 0.12 2.33
CA TRP A 168 -2.63 0.66 2.56
C TRP A 168 -2.68 2.11 3.08
N GLY A 169 -3.55 2.95 2.51
CA GLY A 169 -3.75 4.32 3.00
C GLY A 169 -4.27 4.36 4.45
N LEU A 170 -5.28 3.56 4.75
CA LEU A 170 -5.85 3.43 6.10
C LEU A 170 -4.80 3.01 7.14
N VAL A 171 -4.07 1.93 6.87
CA VAL A 171 -3.14 1.33 7.84
C VAL A 171 -1.88 2.18 8.00
N ARG A 172 -1.44 2.92 6.97
CA ARG A 172 -0.37 3.92 7.11
C ARG A 172 -0.71 5.01 8.13
N SER A 173 -1.99 5.42 8.22
CA SER A 173 -2.45 6.32 9.29
C SER A 173 -2.31 5.64 10.66
N ALA A 174 -2.81 4.41 10.78
CA ALA A 174 -2.73 3.64 12.02
C ALA A 174 -1.29 3.39 12.50
N ILE A 175 -0.33 3.13 11.60
CA ILE A 175 1.11 3.01 11.91
C ILE A 175 1.65 4.33 12.48
N SER A 176 1.25 5.47 11.92
CA SER A 176 1.69 6.78 12.37
C SER A 176 1.14 7.14 13.75
N GLU A 177 -0.09 6.72 14.04
CA GLU A 177 -0.77 6.93 15.33
C GLU A 177 -0.34 5.92 16.41
N HIS A 178 -0.01 4.69 16.01
CA HIS A 178 0.36 3.58 16.91
C HIS A 178 1.63 2.86 16.44
N PRO A 179 2.83 3.47 16.59
CA PRO A 179 4.08 2.89 16.15
C PRO A 179 4.34 1.50 16.73
N GLY A 180 4.81 0.58 15.89
CA GLY A 180 5.17 -0.78 16.29
C GLY A 180 3.99 -1.75 16.51
N ARG A 181 2.73 -1.30 16.37
CA ARG A 181 1.55 -2.16 16.53
C ARG A 181 1.00 -2.74 15.23
N PHE A 182 1.32 -2.11 14.10
CA PHE A 182 0.83 -2.48 12.79
C PHE A 182 1.98 -2.64 11.80
N VAL A 183 1.82 -3.59 10.89
CA VAL A 183 2.73 -3.83 9.76
C VAL A 183 1.90 -4.01 8.49
N LEU A 184 2.33 -3.38 7.40
CA LEU A 184 1.79 -3.62 6.06
C LEU A 184 2.70 -4.56 5.28
N ALA A 185 2.12 -5.63 4.74
CA ALA A 185 2.82 -6.57 3.88
C ALA A 185 1.98 -6.81 2.61
N ASP A 186 2.61 -6.79 1.44
CA ASP A 186 1.97 -7.18 0.18
C ASP A 186 2.74 -8.30 -0.50
N VAL A 187 2.05 -9.39 -0.89
CA VAL A 187 2.66 -10.59 -1.49
C VAL A 187 2.10 -10.87 -2.89
N ASP A 188 2.86 -11.61 -3.69
CA ASP A 188 2.45 -12.10 -5.02
C ASP A 188 1.72 -13.46 -4.99
N GLY A 189 1.54 -14.05 -3.80
CA GLY A 189 0.89 -15.34 -3.64
C GLY A 189 1.83 -16.54 -3.80
N GLU A 190 3.12 -16.32 -4.08
CA GLU A 190 4.10 -17.41 -4.17
C GLU A 190 4.50 -17.94 -2.79
N GLU A 191 4.73 -19.24 -2.69
CA GLU A 191 5.15 -19.92 -1.46
C GLU A 191 6.38 -19.27 -0.81
N ALA A 192 7.40 -18.95 -1.61
CA ALA A 192 8.63 -18.30 -1.16
C ALA A 192 8.35 -16.92 -0.54
N SER A 193 7.32 -16.21 -1.01
CA SER A 193 6.95 -14.91 -0.48
C SER A 193 6.33 -15.01 0.92
N PHE A 194 5.54 -16.05 1.20
CA PHE A 194 5.03 -16.32 2.54
C PHE A 194 6.13 -16.74 3.52
N GLN A 195 7.11 -17.54 3.07
CA GLN A 195 8.27 -17.92 3.90
C GLN A 195 9.10 -16.70 4.32
N ALA A 196 9.28 -15.73 3.41
CA ALA A 196 10.06 -14.52 3.64
C ALA A 196 9.37 -13.48 4.56
N LEU A 197 8.07 -13.61 4.85
CA LEU A 197 7.34 -12.67 5.72
C LEU A 197 7.99 -12.52 7.10
N THR A 198 8.51 -13.63 7.65
CA THR A 198 9.10 -13.68 8.99
C THR A 198 10.33 -12.79 9.13
N GLY A 199 11.18 -12.75 8.12
CA GLY A 199 12.42 -11.97 8.12
C GLY A 199 12.21 -10.46 7.96
N ALA A 200 11.06 -10.03 7.44
CA ALA A 200 10.78 -8.62 7.13
C ALA A 200 9.99 -7.89 8.24
N LEU A 201 9.61 -8.61 9.30
CA LEU A 201 8.75 -8.09 10.36
C LEU A 201 9.33 -6.89 11.13
N GLY A 202 10.63 -6.63 11.07
CA GLY A 202 11.24 -5.42 11.65
C GLY A 202 10.86 -4.13 10.92
N GLU A 203 10.32 -4.23 9.71
CA GLU A 203 9.91 -3.11 8.87
C GLU A 203 8.42 -2.85 9.04
N GLY A 204 8.02 -1.58 9.13
CA GLY A 204 6.60 -1.23 9.29
C GLY A 204 5.78 -1.45 8.01
N GLN A 205 6.43 -1.46 6.85
CA GLN A 205 5.81 -1.60 5.54
C GLN A 205 6.78 -2.28 4.58
N PHE A 206 6.36 -3.35 3.90
CA PHE A 206 7.16 -4.04 2.90
C PHE A 206 6.29 -4.76 1.87
N ALA A 207 6.89 -5.14 0.75
CA ALA A 207 6.31 -6.05 -0.23
C ALA A 207 7.25 -7.23 -0.45
N VAL A 208 6.72 -8.39 -0.82
CA VAL A 208 7.50 -9.58 -1.15
C VAL A 208 7.13 -10.06 -2.53
N ARG A 209 8.13 -10.26 -3.39
CA ARG A 209 8.00 -10.76 -4.76
C ARG A 209 9.03 -11.85 -5.00
N GLY A 210 8.62 -13.05 -5.38
CA GLY A 210 9.49 -14.21 -5.58
C GLY A 210 10.37 -14.51 -4.36
N GLY A 211 9.85 -14.31 -3.14
CA GLY A 211 10.62 -14.44 -1.90
C GLY A 211 11.61 -13.30 -1.60
N ALA A 212 11.76 -12.31 -2.47
CA ALA A 212 12.58 -11.12 -2.23
C ALA A 212 11.77 -10.02 -1.53
N VAL A 213 12.30 -9.46 -0.45
CA VAL A 213 11.68 -8.36 0.30
C VAL A 213 12.02 -7.02 -0.34
N TRP A 214 11.03 -6.15 -0.49
CA TRP A 214 11.13 -4.81 -1.03
C TRP A 214 10.63 -3.79 -0.02
N LEU A 215 11.38 -2.72 0.18
CA LEU A 215 11.08 -1.67 1.14
C LEU A 215 10.71 -0.37 0.45
N PRO A 216 9.65 0.32 0.90
CA PRO A 216 9.26 1.60 0.33
C PRO A 216 10.18 2.70 0.86
N ARG A 217 10.60 3.59 -0.04
CA ARG A 217 11.35 4.82 0.27
C ARG A 217 10.77 5.99 -0.50
N LEU A 218 10.83 7.17 0.10
CA LEU A 218 10.52 8.41 -0.62
C LEU A 218 11.76 8.86 -1.36
N VAL A 219 11.63 8.99 -2.68
CA VAL A 219 12.66 9.55 -3.55
C VAL A 219 12.16 10.87 -4.14
N ARG A 220 13.07 11.81 -4.37
CA ARG A 220 12.71 13.03 -5.09
C ARG A 220 12.27 12.67 -6.49
N MET A 221 11.21 13.30 -6.96
CA MET A 221 10.84 13.23 -8.36
C MET A 221 11.91 13.97 -9.17
N ALA A 222 12.67 13.24 -9.98
CA ALA A 222 13.45 13.88 -11.03
C ALA A 222 12.45 14.52 -12.01
N SER A 223 12.71 15.77 -12.40
CA SER A 223 11.95 16.47 -13.43
C SER A 223 12.04 15.81 -14.82
N GLY A 224 12.89 14.79 -14.99
CA GLY A 224 12.96 13.94 -16.19
C GLY A 224 12.00 12.77 -16.08
N GLY A 225 10.87 12.84 -16.78
CA GLY A 225 9.78 11.87 -16.71
C GLY A 225 8.39 12.52 -16.77
N VAL A 226 8.33 13.86 -16.85
CA VAL A 226 7.12 14.54 -17.36
C VAL A 226 6.82 13.94 -18.73
N LEU A 227 5.56 13.57 -18.97
CA LEU A 227 5.08 13.16 -20.29
C LEU A 227 5.51 14.20 -21.31
N GLU A 228 6.57 13.91 -22.07
CA GLU A 228 7.02 14.81 -23.12
C GLU A 228 5.96 14.77 -24.23
N PRO A 229 5.39 15.92 -24.63
CA PRO A 229 4.49 15.95 -25.77
C PRO A 229 5.23 15.36 -26.98
N PRO A 230 4.56 14.53 -27.81
CA PRO A 230 5.23 13.85 -28.91
C PRO A 230 5.96 14.86 -29.81
N VAL A 231 7.24 14.59 -30.09
CA VAL A 231 8.05 15.44 -30.96
C VAL A 231 7.45 15.46 -32.37
N GLY A 232 7.16 16.66 -32.91
CA GLY A 232 6.77 16.86 -34.31
C GLY A 232 5.30 17.18 -34.60
N VAL A 233 4.42 17.32 -33.60
CA VAL A 233 3.02 17.71 -33.84
C VAL A 233 2.86 19.23 -33.71
N GLY A 234 2.65 19.93 -34.83
CA GLY A 234 2.43 21.38 -34.82
C GLY A 234 1.22 21.77 -33.97
N SER A 235 1.36 22.84 -33.17
CA SER A 235 0.36 23.69 -32.44
C SER A 235 -0.99 23.11 -31.96
N GLY A 236 -1.21 21.80 -31.91
CA GLY A 236 -2.51 21.22 -31.64
C GLY A 236 -2.39 19.80 -31.14
N TRP A 237 -2.11 19.65 -29.85
CA TRP A 237 -2.32 18.40 -29.15
C TRP A 237 -3.56 18.54 -28.25
N ARG A 238 -4.40 17.51 -28.17
CA ARG A 238 -5.60 17.44 -27.33
C ARG A 238 -5.52 16.19 -26.45
N LEU A 239 -5.93 16.32 -25.19
CA LEU A 239 -6.19 15.22 -24.25
C LEU A 239 -7.55 14.59 -24.51
#